data_AF-H2Z5W2-F1
#
_entry.id   AF-H2Z5W2-F1
#
_cell.length_a   1.000
_cell.length_b   1.000
_cell.length_c   1.000
_cell.angle_alpha   90.00
_cell.angle_beta   90.00
_cell.angle_gamma   90.00
#
_symmetry.space_group_name_H-M   'P 1'
#
loop_
_entity.id
_entity.type
_entity.pdbx_description
1 polymer ?
#
loop_
_entity_poly.entity_id
_entity_poly.type
_entity_poly.pdbx_seq_one_letter_code
_entity_poly.pdbx_strand_id
1 'polypeptide(L)'
;MNRQQDSQEFLRFLLEGLHEDINRVRHKSSQPLGELSHLSSQEKARSTWKWYNMKDDSFIFDLFVGQLESSLKCQECGNISLTYDPFWDLSLPISKKMYSNDATTLSDCLDTFTRRETLEGDERPMCEVCKVRCTMTKKLSVNKFPKVLVLHLKRFNEGSRYRQKLNNLVKFPVKGLNLADYASKTFEGDSPPIYDLYAVSNHCGSCYGGHYTAYCFNTTTRQWKEFNDSSVKVISDSGICTNEAYVLFYVRKDRTARL
;
A
#
# COMPACT_ATOMS: atom_id res chain seq x y z
N MET A 1 -29.50 -8.39 9.65
CA MET A 1 -28.39 -9.18 9.07
C MET A 1 -27.09 -8.52 9.51
N ASN A 2 -26.44 -9.01 10.58
CA ASN A 2 -25.19 -8.43 11.08
C ASN A 2 -24.07 -9.45 10.90
N ARG A 3 -23.46 -9.46 9.71
CA ARG A 3 -22.27 -10.28 9.43
C ARG A 3 -21.03 -9.43 9.66
N GLN A 4 -19.98 -10.03 10.23
CA GLN A 4 -18.68 -9.39 10.31
C GLN A 4 -18.10 -9.13 8.93
N GLN A 5 -17.33 -8.05 8.79
CA GLN A 5 -16.77 -7.56 7.54
C GLN A 5 -15.26 -7.34 7.67
N ASP A 6 -14.59 -7.18 6.54
CA ASP A 6 -13.18 -6.85 6.49
C ASP A 6 -12.96 -5.34 6.74
N SER A 7 -12.12 -4.99 7.73
CA SER A 7 -11.85 -3.59 8.05
C SER A 7 -11.09 -2.84 6.94
N GLN A 8 -10.33 -3.54 6.10
CA GLN A 8 -9.62 -2.95 4.97
C GLN A 8 -10.58 -2.64 3.82
N GLU A 9 -11.54 -3.51 3.53
CA GLU A 9 -12.60 -3.24 2.55
C GLU A 9 -13.46 -2.04 2.99
N PHE A 10 -13.86 -2.02 4.27
CA PHE A 10 -14.57 -0.88 4.84
C PHE A 10 -13.76 0.42 4.73
N LEU A 11 -12.46 0.38 5.02
CA LEU A 11 -11.59 1.55 4.89
C LEU A 11 -11.56 2.08 3.45
N ARG A 12 -11.41 1.20 2.45
CA ARG A 12 -11.42 1.62 1.04
C ARG A 12 -12.74 2.27 0.66
N PHE A 13 -13.85 1.62 0.99
CA PHE A 13 -15.19 2.16 0.74
C PHE A 13 -15.38 3.54 1.39
N LEU A 14 -14.94 3.70 2.65
CA LEU A 14 -15.03 4.96 3.37
C LEU A 14 -14.17 6.06 2.71
N LEU A 15 -12.91 5.75 2.38
CA LEU A 15 -12.00 6.74 1.77
C LEU A 15 -12.47 7.16 0.38
N GLU A 16 -12.96 6.22 -0.43
CA GLU A 16 -13.54 6.49 -1.75
C GLU A 16 -14.81 7.35 -1.62
N GLY A 17 -15.74 6.98 -0.72
CA GLY A 17 -16.95 7.75 -0.47
C GLY A 17 -16.66 9.19 -0.02
N LEU A 18 -15.77 9.35 0.96
CA LEU A 18 -15.32 10.67 1.41
C LEU A 18 -14.64 11.44 0.28
N HIS A 19 -13.78 10.78 -0.51
CA HIS A 19 -13.09 11.41 -1.63
C HIS A 19 -14.09 11.98 -2.64
N GLU A 20 -15.08 11.19 -3.06
CA GLU A 20 -16.09 11.61 -4.03
C GLU A 20 -16.96 12.76 -3.50
N ASP A 21 -17.40 12.71 -2.24
CA ASP A 21 -18.23 13.74 -1.62
C ASP A 21 -17.52 15.12 -1.60
N ILE A 22 -16.22 15.13 -1.36
CA ILE A 22 -15.40 16.35 -1.32
C ILE A 22 -14.48 16.52 -2.54
N ASN A 23 -14.77 15.84 -3.65
CA ASN A 23 -13.99 15.98 -4.88
C ASN A 23 -14.15 17.41 -5.44
N ARG A 24 -13.01 18.07 -5.66
CA ARG A 24 -12.90 19.42 -6.24
C ARG A 24 -13.25 19.38 -7.72
N VAL A 25 -13.03 18.25 -8.40
CA VAL A 25 -13.44 18.02 -9.78
C VAL A 25 -14.92 17.65 -9.82
N ARG A 26 -15.76 18.60 -10.27
CA ARG A 26 -17.21 18.36 -10.44
C ARG A 26 -17.58 17.70 -11.76
N HIS A 27 -16.75 17.89 -12.78
CA HIS A 27 -16.95 17.33 -14.12
C HIS A 27 -15.72 16.52 -14.52
N LYS A 28 -15.79 15.19 -14.35
CA LYS A 28 -14.68 14.30 -14.69
C LYS A 28 -14.53 14.24 -16.22
N SER A 29 -13.38 14.64 -16.73
CA SER A 29 -13.07 14.51 -18.16
C SER A 29 -13.06 13.04 -18.59
N SER A 30 -13.71 12.73 -19.71
CA SER A 30 -13.67 11.39 -20.32
C SER A 30 -12.46 11.19 -21.24
N GLN A 31 -11.58 12.18 -21.36
CA GLN A 31 -10.43 12.07 -22.26
C GLN A 31 -9.47 10.96 -21.79
N PRO A 32 -9.06 10.05 -22.70
CA PRO A 32 -8.07 9.04 -22.39
C PRO A 32 -6.71 9.70 -22.13
N LEU A 33 -5.85 9.00 -21.39
CA LEU A 33 -4.46 9.40 -21.29
C LEU A 33 -3.84 9.33 -22.69
N GLY A 34 -3.25 10.43 -23.15
CA GLY A 34 -2.57 10.48 -24.45
C GLY A 34 -1.35 9.56 -24.52
N GLU A 35 -0.79 9.36 -25.71
CA GLU A 35 0.41 8.55 -25.88
C GLU A 35 1.63 9.22 -25.23
N LEU A 36 2.20 8.58 -24.21
CA LEU A 36 3.36 9.09 -23.48
C LEU A 36 4.68 8.39 -23.86
N SER A 37 4.70 7.61 -24.93
CA SER A 37 5.85 6.79 -25.34
C SER A 37 7.13 7.62 -25.51
N HIS A 38 7.00 8.83 -26.07
CA HIS A 38 8.07 9.78 -26.38
C HIS A 38 8.68 10.52 -25.17
N LEU A 39 8.02 10.49 -24.02
CA LEU A 39 8.48 11.21 -22.82
C LEU A 39 9.52 10.43 -22.03
N SER A 40 10.33 11.12 -21.23
CA SER A 40 11.17 10.47 -20.21
C SER A 40 10.30 9.82 -19.13
N SER A 41 10.81 8.81 -18.42
CA SER A 41 10.04 8.12 -17.38
C SER A 41 9.51 9.04 -16.28
N GLN A 42 10.30 10.06 -15.89
CA GLN A 42 9.88 11.09 -14.92
C GLN A 42 8.72 11.94 -15.46
N GLU A 43 8.76 12.30 -16.74
CA GLU A 43 7.68 13.06 -17.38
C GLU A 43 6.43 12.21 -17.58
N LYS A 44 6.57 10.91 -17.87
CA LYS A 44 5.44 9.96 -17.90
C LYS A 44 4.75 9.91 -16.54
N ALA A 45 5.51 9.69 -15.47
CA ALA A 45 4.98 9.65 -14.10
C ALA A 45 4.17 10.92 -13.75
N ARG A 46 4.76 12.10 -14.01
CA ARG A 46 4.12 13.40 -13.77
C ARG A 46 2.89 13.63 -14.64
N SER A 47 2.94 13.28 -15.92
CA SER A 47 1.82 13.48 -16.85
C SER A 47 0.65 12.58 -16.49
N THR A 48 0.94 11.32 -16.15
CA THR A 48 -0.04 10.37 -15.65
C THR A 48 -0.66 10.85 -14.32
N TRP A 49 0.15 11.35 -13.38
CA TRP A 49 -0.36 11.93 -12.12
C TRP A 49 -1.26 13.14 -12.36
N LYS A 50 -0.85 14.07 -13.24
CA LYS A 50 -1.68 15.21 -13.63
C LYS A 50 -3.01 14.77 -14.24
N TRP A 51 -2.99 13.73 -15.08
CA TRP A 51 -4.20 13.19 -15.67
C TRP A 51 -5.15 12.57 -14.64
N TYR A 52 -4.63 11.85 -13.63
CA TYR A 52 -5.45 11.38 -12.50
C TYR A 52 -6.08 12.56 -11.74
N ASN A 53 -5.30 13.59 -11.44
CA ASN A 53 -5.79 14.80 -10.76
C ASN A 53 -6.87 15.57 -11.54
N MET A 54 -6.99 15.39 -12.86
CA MET A 54 -8.08 15.98 -13.65
C MET A 54 -9.44 15.32 -13.37
N LYS A 55 -9.47 14.19 -12.67
CA LYS A 55 -10.66 13.41 -12.33
C LYS A 55 -10.88 13.32 -10.83
N ASP A 56 -9.78 13.18 -10.09
CA ASP A 56 -9.77 12.85 -8.68
C ASP A 56 -8.86 13.84 -7.95
N ASP A 57 -9.46 14.86 -7.33
CA ASP A 57 -8.72 15.88 -6.57
C ASP A 57 -9.49 16.23 -5.30
N SER A 58 -9.03 15.77 -4.15
CA SER A 58 -9.66 16.08 -2.86
C SER A 58 -8.64 16.09 -1.73
N PHE A 59 -9.03 16.60 -0.57
CA PHE A 59 -8.19 16.54 0.61
C PHE A 59 -7.85 15.09 1.03
N ILE A 60 -8.78 14.15 0.83
CA ILE A 60 -8.51 12.72 1.10
C ILE A 60 -7.45 12.20 0.12
N PHE A 61 -7.55 12.60 -1.15
CA PHE A 61 -6.56 12.26 -2.18
C PHE A 61 -5.16 12.79 -1.81
N ASP A 62 -5.07 14.05 -1.38
CA ASP A 62 -3.83 14.72 -0.96
C ASP A 62 -3.12 14.02 0.21
N LEU A 63 -3.89 13.34 1.08
CA LEU A 63 -3.38 12.66 2.26
C LEU A 63 -2.96 11.22 1.98
N PHE A 64 -3.84 10.44 1.35
CA PHE A 64 -3.74 8.98 1.31
C PHE A 64 -3.20 8.43 0.00
N VAL A 65 -3.25 9.18 -1.10
CA VAL A 65 -2.93 8.64 -2.42
C VAL A 65 -1.46 8.82 -2.76
N GLY A 66 -0.80 7.70 -3.05
CA GLY A 66 0.52 7.65 -3.67
C GLY A 66 0.47 7.19 -5.11
N GLN A 67 1.63 7.05 -5.75
CA GLN A 67 1.76 6.52 -7.11
C GLN A 67 2.72 5.33 -7.13
N LEU A 68 2.27 4.19 -7.63
CA LEU A 68 3.10 3.02 -7.92
C LEU A 68 3.65 3.12 -9.34
N GLU A 69 4.89 2.68 -9.54
CA GLU A 69 5.50 2.41 -10.85
C GLU A 69 5.58 0.89 -11.05
N SER A 70 4.96 0.38 -12.11
CA SER A 70 5.09 -1.00 -12.57
C SER A 70 6.00 -1.04 -13.80
N SER A 71 7.14 -1.72 -13.67
CA SER A 71 8.08 -1.94 -14.76
C SER A 71 7.90 -3.33 -15.34
N LEU A 72 7.68 -3.40 -16.66
CA LEU A 72 7.56 -4.64 -17.41
C LEU A 72 8.66 -4.71 -18.47
N LYS A 73 9.60 -5.65 -18.29
CA LYS A 73 10.72 -5.88 -19.21
C LYS A 73 10.50 -7.15 -20.02
N CYS A 74 10.50 -7.03 -21.35
CA CYS A 74 10.51 -8.18 -22.25
C CYS A 74 11.86 -8.91 -22.20
N GLN A 75 11.86 -10.23 -22.03
CA GLN A 75 13.10 -11.01 -22.00
C GLN A 75 13.65 -11.33 -23.41
N GLU A 76 12.83 -11.18 -24.45
CA GLU A 76 13.23 -11.42 -25.84
C GLU A 76 13.92 -10.20 -26.46
N CYS A 77 13.25 -9.04 -26.49
CA CYS A 77 13.76 -7.82 -27.13
C CYS A 77 14.36 -6.80 -26.16
N GLY A 78 14.24 -7.04 -24.85
CA GLY A 78 14.75 -6.13 -23.82
C GLY A 78 13.92 -4.86 -23.60
N ASN A 79 12.85 -4.61 -24.36
CA ASN A 79 11.98 -3.44 -24.20
C ASN A 79 11.44 -3.33 -22.77
N ILE A 80 11.47 -2.11 -22.21
CA ILE A 80 10.94 -1.81 -20.88
C ILE A 80 9.75 -0.88 -21.04
N SER A 81 8.58 -1.32 -20.59
CA SER A 81 7.39 -0.48 -20.44
C SER A 81 7.20 -0.12 -18.96
N LEU A 82 6.77 1.12 -18.72
CA LEU A 82 6.49 1.65 -17.39
C LEU A 82 5.05 2.12 -17.34
N THR A 83 4.29 1.65 -16.36
CA THR A 83 2.95 2.15 -16.05
C THR A 83 2.93 2.74 -14.65
N TYR A 84 2.07 3.74 -14.44
CA TYR A 84 1.97 4.46 -13.19
C TYR A 84 0.52 4.50 -12.74
N ASP A 85 0.24 4.03 -11.54
CA ASP A 85 -1.13 3.87 -11.02
C ASP A 85 -1.24 4.47 -9.61
N PRO A 86 -2.35 5.14 -9.28
CA PRO A 86 -2.58 5.63 -7.93
C PRO A 86 -2.81 4.45 -6.98
N PHE A 87 -2.45 4.60 -5.72
CA PHE A 87 -2.81 3.64 -4.68
C PHE A 87 -3.27 4.37 -3.41
N TRP A 88 -4.31 3.83 -2.77
CA TRP A 88 -4.85 4.30 -1.49
C TRP A 88 -4.23 3.58 -0.29
N ASP A 89 -3.86 2.31 -0.49
CA ASP A 89 -3.17 1.46 0.45
C ASP A 89 -2.30 0.44 -0.29
N LEU A 90 -1.29 -0.10 0.39
CA LEU A 90 -0.50 -1.21 -0.11
C LEU A 90 -0.87 -2.48 0.62
N SER A 91 -1.47 -3.43 -0.11
CA SER A 91 -1.81 -4.74 0.41
C SER A 91 -0.63 -5.71 0.26
N LEU A 92 0.13 -5.88 1.34
CA LEU A 92 1.40 -6.59 1.37
C LEU A 92 1.21 -8.11 1.59
N PRO A 93 1.78 -8.96 0.73
CA PRO A 93 1.83 -10.40 0.98
C PRO A 93 2.74 -10.70 2.18
N ILE A 94 2.29 -11.58 3.07
CA ILE A 94 3.09 -12.03 4.20
C ILE A 94 3.97 -13.19 3.73
N SER A 95 5.27 -12.94 3.61
CA SER A 95 6.24 -13.99 3.28
C SER A 95 6.40 -14.95 4.47
N LYS A 96 6.18 -16.24 4.24
CA LYS A 96 6.56 -17.29 5.19
C LYS A 96 8.03 -17.61 4.98
N LYS A 97 8.87 -17.29 5.96
CA LYS A 97 10.25 -17.79 5.96
C LYS A 97 10.21 -19.29 6.27
N MET A 98 10.41 -20.13 5.25
CA MET A 98 10.35 -21.61 5.41
C MET A 98 11.53 -22.18 6.21
N TYR A 99 12.65 -21.47 6.31
CA TYR A 99 13.93 -22.00 6.82
C TYR A 99 14.57 -21.19 7.95
N SER A 100 13.89 -20.14 8.46
CA SER A 100 14.43 -19.34 9.57
C SER A 100 13.44 -19.29 10.72
N ASN A 101 13.94 -19.48 11.94
CA ASN A 101 13.18 -19.22 13.17
C ASN A 101 12.95 -17.71 13.42
N ASP A 102 13.52 -16.84 12.59
CA ASP A 102 13.32 -15.40 12.67
C ASP A 102 11.89 -15.02 12.32
N ALA A 103 11.32 -14.14 13.14
CA ALA A 103 10.00 -13.56 12.87
C ALA A 103 10.03 -12.76 11.55
N THR A 104 8.99 -12.93 10.73
CA THR A 104 8.75 -12.10 9.54
C THR A 104 8.70 -10.63 9.95
N THR A 105 9.32 -9.76 9.16
CA THR A 105 9.31 -8.31 9.35
C THR A 105 8.45 -7.62 8.28
N LEU A 106 8.10 -6.35 8.52
CA LEU A 106 7.42 -5.52 7.52
C LEU A 106 8.29 -5.34 6.27
N SER A 107 9.61 -5.21 6.44
CA SER A 107 10.58 -5.18 5.34
C SER A 107 10.50 -6.43 4.48
N ASP A 108 10.44 -7.64 5.07
CA ASP A 108 10.27 -8.88 4.28
C ASP A 108 8.98 -8.87 3.42
N CYS A 109 7.92 -8.23 3.93
CA CYS A 109 6.65 -8.11 3.21
C CYS A 109 6.75 -7.09 2.06
N LEU A 110 7.42 -5.95 2.29
CA LEU A 110 7.69 -4.93 1.27
C LEU A 110 8.66 -5.44 0.20
N ASP A 111 9.68 -6.19 0.60
CA ASP A 111 10.62 -6.86 -0.30
C ASP A 111 9.87 -7.85 -1.20
N THR A 112 8.94 -8.61 -0.63
CA THR A 112 8.09 -9.54 -1.40
C THR A 112 7.17 -8.79 -2.36
N PHE A 113 6.56 -7.69 -1.91
CA PHE A 113 5.67 -6.85 -2.73
C PHE A 113 6.40 -6.19 -3.91
N THR A 114 7.64 -5.75 -3.71
CA THR A 114 8.47 -5.08 -4.73
C THR A 114 9.43 -6.03 -5.45
N ARG A 115 9.36 -7.33 -5.13
CA ARG A 115 10.21 -8.34 -5.75
C ARG A 115 9.94 -8.39 -7.24
N ARG A 116 11.02 -8.56 -7.99
CA ARG A 116 10.95 -8.87 -9.40
C ARG A 116 10.34 -10.27 -9.58
N GLU A 117 9.26 -10.36 -10.35
CA GLU A 117 8.62 -11.62 -10.73
C GLU A 117 8.76 -11.86 -12.24
N THR A 118 8.75 -13.13 -12.63
CA THR A 118 8.78 -13.56 -14.04
C THR A 118 7.39 -14.04 -14.42
N LEU A 119 6.83 -13.42 -15.45
CA LEU A 119 5.56 -13.80 -16.07
C LEU A 119 5.87 -14.79 -17.21
N GLU A 120 5.60 -16.06 -16.97
CA GLU A 120 5.88 -17.17 -17.89
C GLU A 120 4.67 -18.11 -18.04
N GLY A 121 4.79 -19.13 -18.89
CA GLY A 121 3.68 -20.04 -19.18
C GLY A 121 2.42 -19.30 -19.67
N ASP A 122 1.29 -19.58 -19.03
CA ASP A 122 -0.01 -19.00 -19.37
C ASP A 122 -0.14 -17.51 -19.01
N GLU A 123 0.73 -17.00 -18.13
CA GLU A 123 0.73 -15.60 -17.66
C GLU A 123 1.52 -14.66 -18.59
N ARG A 124 2.18 -15.17 -19.64
CA ARG A 124 2.99 -14.38 -20.58
C ARG A 124 2.19 -13.24 -21.21
N PRO A 125 2.52 -11.96 -20.98
CA PRO A 125 1.85 -10.85 -21.65
C PRO A 125 2.33 -10.69 -23.10
N MET A 126 1.58 -9.95 -23.91
CA MET A 126 1.98 -9.59 -25.28
C MET A 126 2.97 -8.43 -25.26
N CYS A 127 4.11 -8.58 -25.95
CA CYS A 127 5.08 -7.51 -26.10
C CYS A 127 4.61 -6.47 -27.12
N GLU A 128 4.63 -5.19 -26.74
CA GLU A 128 4.28 -4.08 -27.63
C GLU A 128 5.23 -3.94 -28.83
N VAL A 129 6.48 -4.39 -28.70
CA VAL A 129 7.48 -4.36 -29.78
C VAL A 129 7.46 -5.65 -30.58
N CYS A 130 7.55 -6.82 -29.94
CA CYS A 130 7.59 -8.11 -30.65
C CYS A 130 6.24 -8.52 -31.24
N LYS A 131 5.13 -7.94 -30.74
CA LYS A 131 3.74 -8.30 -31.10
C LYS A 131 3.38 -9.78 -30.86
N VAL A 132 4.11 -10.45 -29.98
CA VAL A 132 3.87 -11.85 -29.57
C VAL A 132 3.89 -11.98 -28.05
N ARG A 133 3.37 -13.10 -27.52
CA ARG A 133 3.41 -13.39 -26.07
C ARG A 133 4.82 -13.82 -25.68
N CYS A 134 5.43 -13.10 -24.73
CA CYS A 134 6.82 -13.29 -24.34
C CYS A 134 6.92 -13.53 -22.84
N THR A 135 7.97 -14.23 -22.41
CA THR A 135 8.36 -14.19 -21.00
C THR A 135 8.77 -12.76 -20.64
N MET A 136 8.22 -12.24 -19.55
CA MET A 136 8.51 -10.88 -19.11
C MET A 136 8.85 -10.84 -17.63
N THR A 137 9.54 -9.79 -17.25
CA THR A 137 9.88 -9.53 -15.86
C THR A 137 9.11 -8.32 -15.39
N LYS A 138 8.30 -8.48 -14.34
CA LYS A 138 7.53 -7.41 -13.71
C LYS A 138 8.17 -6.99 -12.38
N LYS A 139 8.18 -5.70 -12.07
CA LYS A 139 8.62 -5.17 -10.78
C LYS A 139 7.76 -3.96 -10.39
N LEU A 140 7.33 -3.91 -9.12
CA LEU A 140 6.67 -2.75 -8.53
C LEU A 140 7.67 -1.89 -7.73
N SER A 141 7.47 -0.59 -7.73
CA SER A 141 8.16 0.38 -6.87
C SER A 141 7.27 1.60 -6.63
N VAL A 142 7.61 2.45 -5.65
CA VAL A 142 6.80 3.63 -5.31
C VAL A 142 7.41 4.89 -5.96
N ASN A 143 6.66 5.56 -6.83
CA ASN A 143 7.09 6.80 -7.47
C ASN A 143 6.72 8.05 -6.66
N LYS A 144 5.58 8.02 -5.98
CA LYS A 144 5.12 9.08 -5.09
C LYS A 144 4.59 8.47 -3.80
N PHE A 145 5.12 8.91 -2.67
CA PHE A 145 4.64 8.45 -1.37
C PHE A 145 3.56 9.39 -0.80
N PRO A 146 2.48 8.85 -0.21
CA PRO A 146 1.41 9.65 0.40
C PRO A 146 1.85 10.28 1.73
N LYS A 147 1.12 11.28 2.22
CA LYS A 147 1.38 11.84 3.57
C LYS A 147 1.00 10.84 4.66
N VAL A 148 -0.09 10.12 4.44
CA VAL A 148 -0.55 9.01 5.28
C VAL A 148 -0.45 7.74 4.47
N LEU A 149 0.46 6.85 4.87
CA LEU A 149 0.67 5.56 4.24
C LEU A 149 -0.12 4.49 4.99
N VAL A 150 -1.02 3.82 4.26
CA VAL A 150 -1.78 2.68 4.76
C VAL A 150 -1.15 1.39 4.24
N LEU A 151 -0.75 0.51 5.15
CA LEU A 151 -0.20 -0.80 4.82
C LEU A 151 -1.13 -1.89 5.37
N HIS A 152 -1.72 -2.66 4.46
CA HIS A 152 -2.56 -3.81 4.80
C HIS A 152 -1.72 -5.08 4.75
N LEU A 153 -1.72 -5.88 5.82
CA LEU A 153 -1.09 -7.20 5.83
C LEU A 153 -2.10 -8.23 5.34
N LYS A 154 -1.85 -8.85 4.17
CA LYS A 154 -2.74 -9.87 3.56
C LYS A 154 -2.77 -11.16 4.38
N ARG A 155 -3.50 -11.14 5.50
CA ARG A 155 -3.64 -12.28 6.42
C ARG A 155 -4.66 -13.29 5.96
N PHE A 156 -5.69 -12.87 5.22
CA PHE A 156 -6.73 -13.76 4.73
C PHE A 156 -6.35 -14.31 3.37
N ASN A 157 -6.33 -15.64 3.23
CA ASN A 157 -6.18 -16.29 1.95
C ASN A 157 -7.56 -16.67 1.40
N GLU A 158 -8.04 -15.89 0.44
CA GLU A 158 -9.36 -16.09 -0.18
C GLU A 158 -9.32 -17.10 -1.34
N GLY A 159 -8.12 -17.39 -1.87
CA GLY A 159 -7.96 -18.25 -3.05
C GLY A 159 -7.96 -19.75 -2.75
N SER A 160 -7.90 -20.17 -1.49
CA SER A 160 -7.91 -21.58 -1.11
C SER A 160 -9.31 -22.09 -0.78
N ARG A 161 -9.61 -23.36 -1.13
CA ARG A 161 -10.86 -24.07 -0.79
C ARG A 161 -11.22 -23.97 0.70
N TYR A 162 -10.21 -23.80 1.56
CA TYR A 162 -10.37 -23.50 2.98
C TYR A 162 -9.85 -22.09 3.24
N ARG A 163 -10.71 -21.17 3.68
CA ARG A 163 -10.29 -19.84 4.13
C ARG A 163 -9.40 -20.01 5.37
N GLN A 164 -8.26 -19.34 5.37
CA GLN A 164 -7.34 -19.34 6.50
C GLN A 164 -6.86 -17.93 6.79
N LYS A 165 -6.62 -17.65 8.07
CA LYS A 165 -5.98 -16.43 8.55
C LYS A 165 -4.56 -16.74 8.98
N LEU A 166 -3.60 -15.97 8.46
CA LEU A 166 -2.20 -16.01 8.89
C LEU A 166 -2.06 -15.30 10.25
N ASN A 167 -1.70 -16.08 11.28
CA ASN A 167 -1.53 -15.61 12.66
C ASN A 167 -0.07 -15.43 13.08
N ASN A 168 0.87 -15.48 12.12
CA ASN A 168 2.28 -15.22 12.43
C ASN A 168 2.49 -13.74 12.79
N LEU A 169 3.39 -13.50 13.73
CA LEU A 169 3.84 -12.16 14.07
C LEU A 169 4.57 -11.55 12.86
N VAL A 170 4.21 -10.33 12.51
CA VAL A 170 4.94 -9.48 11.56
C VAL A 170 5.51 -8.33 12.36
N LYS A 171 6.84 -8.26 12.49
CA LYS A 171 7.50 -7.17 13.21
C LYS A 171 7.52 -5.91 12.36
N PHE A 172 6.98 -4.81 12.87
CA PHE A 172 6.98 -3.51 12.19
C PHE A 172 7.54 -2.40 13.10
N PRO A 173 8.26 -1.42 12.56
CA PRO A 173 8.82 -0.32 13.35
C PRO A 173 7.73 0.67 13.74
N VAL A 174 7.62 1.01 15.03
CA VAL A 174 6.70 2.07 15.51
C VAL A 174 7.19 3.46 15.08
N LYS A 175 8.50 3.65 14.95
CA LYS A 175 9.11 4.91 14.51
C LYS A 175 10.18 4.65 13.47
N GLY A 176 10.37 5.60 12.57
CA GLY A 176 11.52 5.59 11.67
C GLY A 176 11.45 4.54 10.57
N LEU A 177 10.26 4.20 10.08
CA LEU A 177 10.11 3.34 8.90
C LEU A 177 10.72 4.06 7.69
N ASN A 178 11.85 3.56 7.20
CA ASN A 178 12.51 4.06 6.01
C ASN A 178 12.06 3.25 4.78
N LEU A 179 11.57 3.93 3.75
CA LEU A 179 11.07 3.30 2.52
C LEU A 179 11.93 3.59 1.29
N ALA A 180 13.16 4.10 1.49
CA ALA A 180 14.04 4.50 0.39
C ALA A 180 14.34 3.37 -0.59
N ASP A 181 14.52 2.15 -0.10
CA ASP A 181 14.83 0.98 -0.93
C ASP A 181 13.67 0.56 -1.85
N TYR A 182 12.46 1.03 -1.56
CA TYR A 182 11.23 0.73 -2.31
C TYR A 182 10.84 1.85 -3.27
N ALA A 183 11.57 2.96 -3.27
CA ALA A 183 11.34 4.07 -4.18
C ALA A 183 11.74 3.70 -5.62
N SER A 184 10.96 4.17 -6.59
CA SER A 184 11.29 4.05 -8.01
C SER A 184 12.55 4.86 -8.34
N LYS A 185 13.26 4.49 -9.41
CA LYS A 185 14.42 5.28 -9.90
C LYS A 185 14.01 6.67 -10.41
N THR A 186 12.73 6.84 -10.68
CA THR A 186 12.08 8.04 -11.21
C THR A 186 11.39 8.83 -10.11
N PHE A 187 11.65 8.49 -8.83
CA PHE A 187 11.00 9.06 -7.65
C PHE A 187 10.99 10.59 -7.67
N GLU A 188 9.83 11.16 -7.35
CA GLU A 188 9.64 12.61 -7.28
C GLU A 188 9.92 13.13 -5.85
N GLY A 189 11.16 13.59 -5.63
CA GLY A 189 11.57 14.27 -4.39
C GLY A 189 13.08 14.15 -4.10
N ASP A 190 13.59 14.96 -3.17
CA ASP A 190 15.02 14.96 -2.81
C ASP A 190 15.46 13.66 -2.12
N SER A 191 14.59 13.12 -1.26
CA SER A 191 14.80 11.81 -0.63
C SER A 191 13.47 11.14 -0.27
N PRO A 192 13.38 9.81 -0.34
CA PRO A 192 12.19 9.08 0.11
C PRO A 192 11.89 9.34 1.59
N PRO A 193 10.61 9.47 1.96
CA PRO A 193 10.25 9.84 3.32
C PRO A 193 10.47 8.75 4.36
N ILE A 194 10.64 9.20 5.62
CA ILE A 194 10.59 8.38 6.82
C ILE A 194 9.19 8.50 7.44
N TYR A 195 8.64 7.40 7.95
CA TYR A 195 7.32 7.37 8.57
C TYR A 195 7.37 6.96 10.05
N ASP A 196 6.42 7.48 10.82
CA ASP A 196 6.10 7.00 12.16
C ASP A 196 4.69 6.41 12.18
N LEU A 197 4.52 5.29 12.88
CA LEU A 197 3.24 4.64 13.08
C LEU A 197 2.40 5.51 14.01
N TYR A 198 1.11 5.72 13.69
CA TYR A 198 0.19 6.43 14.57
C TYR A 198 -1.12 5.69 14.83
N ALA A 199 -1.46 4.67 14.01
CA ALA A 199 -2.56 3.78 14.31
C ALA A 199 -2.36 2.36 13.77
N VAL A 200 -3.04 1.40 14.39
CA VAL A 200 -3.12 0.00 13.96
C VAL A 200 -4.57 -0.47 14.09
N SER A 201 -5.14 -1.03 13.03
CA SER A 201 -6.32 -1.88 13.10
C SER A 201 -5.86 -3.30 13.41
N ASN A 202 -6.30 -3.85 14.54
CA ASN A 202 -6.02 -5.22 14.96
C ASN A 202 -7.22 -6.11 14.68
N HIS A 203 -6.97 -7.37 14.39
CA HIS A 203 -8.01 -8.38 14.28
C HIS A 203 -7.62 -9.62 15.10
N CYS A 204 -8.44 -9.99 16.08
CA CYS A 204 -8.34 -11.26 16.79
C CYS A 204 -9.37 -12.25 16.25
N GLY A 205 -9.15 -13.56 16.41
CA GLY A 205 -10.05 -14.60 15.88
C GLY A 205 -9.70 -15.09 14.48
N SER A 206 -10.68 -15.67 13.79
CA SER A 206 -10.55 -16.46 12.55
C SER A 206 -11.09 -15.73 11.30
N CYS A 207 -10.98 -16.36 10.13
CA CYS A 207 -11.57 -15.84 8.88
C CYS A 207 -13.11 -15.96 8.80
N TYR A 208 -13.75 -16.65 9.74
CA TYR A 208 -15.21 -16.79 9.80
C TYR A 208 -15.84 -15.91 10.88
N GLY A 209 -15.02 -15.31 11.73
CA GLY A 209 -15.45 -14.59 12.90
C GLY A 209 -14.28 -14.22 13.79
N GLY A 210 -14.30 -13.01 14.31
CA GLY A 210 -13.26 -12.40 15.12
C GLY A 210 -13.72 -11.10 15.78
N HIS A 211 -12.78 -10.27 16.18
CA HIS A 211 -13.06 -8.97 16.78
C HIS A 211 -11.99 -7.97 16.36
N TYR A 212 -12.41 -6.74 16.06
CA TYR A 212 -11.51 -5.66 15.68
C TYR A 212 -11.29 -4.70 16.84
N THR A 213 -10.04 -4.30 17.05
CA THR A 213 -9.68 -3.22 17.99
C THR A 213 -8.73 -2.27 17.29
N ALA A 214 -8.55 -1.07 17.85
CA ALA A 214 -7.62 -0.10 17.31
C ALA A 214 -6.59 0.33 18.35
N TYR A 215 -5.32 0.38 17.96
CA TYR A 215 -4.30 1.09 18.72
C TYR A 215 -4.07 2.44 18.06
N CYS A 216 -4.14 3.54 18.80
CA CYS A 216 -3.91 4.87 18.26
C CYS A 216 -2.96 5.67 19.17
N PHE A 217 -2.02 6.38 18.56
CA PHE A 217 -1.14 7.30 19.25
C PHE A 217 -1.84 8.63 19.47
N ASN A 218 -2.01 9.03 20.72
CA ASN A 218 -2.54 10.33 21.07
C ASN A 218 -1.39 11.36 21.05
N THR A 219 -1.42 12.30 20.11
CA THR A 219 -0.38 13.32 19.94
C THR A 219 -0.33 14.31 21.10
N THR A 220 -1.45 14.60 21.75
CA THR A 220 -1.56 15.50 22.91
C THR A 220 -0.95 14.89 24.17
N THR A 221 -1.34 13.67 24.52
CA THR A 221 -0.85 12.99 25.73
C THR A 221 0.44 12.23 25.51
N ARG A 222 0.87 12.07 24.24
CA ARG A 222 2.07 11.34 23.82
C ARG A 222 2.06 9.88 24.27
N GLN A 223 0.88 9.27 24.27
CA GLN A 223 0.65 7.89 24.72
C GLN A 223 -0.16 7.10 23.71
N TRP A 224 0.12 5.81 23.63
CA TRP A 224 -0.72 4.87 22.90
C TRP A 224 -1.95 4.49 23.72
N LYS A 225 -3.08 4.36 23.03
CA LYS A 225 -4.32 3.87 23.60
C LYS A 225 -4.90 2.75 22.75
N GLU A 226 -5.41 1.72 23.41
CA GLU A 226 -6.28 0.72 22.82
C GLU A 226 -7.73 1.23 22.89
N PHE A 227 -8.41 1.17 21.76
CA PHE A 227 -9.84 1.38 21.59
C PHE A 227 -10.47 0.02 21.27
N ASN A 228 -11.23 -0.50 22.21
CA ASN A 228 -11.97 -1.74 22.10
C ASN A 228 -13.45 -1.42 22.34
N ASP A 229 -14.16 -1.16 21.23
CA ASP A 229 -15.52 -0.64 21.22
C ASP A 229 -15.66 0.60 22.13
N SER A 230 -16.47 0.51 23.20
CA SER A 230 -16.70 1.59 24.15
C SER A 230 -15.61 1.73 25.22
N SER A 231 -14.62 0.83 25.25
CA SER A 231 -13.54 0.82 26.25
C SER A 231 -12.26 1.42 25.67
N VAL A 232 -11.63 2.32 26.44
CA VAL A 232 -10.34 2.92 26.09
C VAL A 232 -9.33 2.66 27.20
N LYS A 233 -8.16 2.12 26.85
CA LYS A 233 -7.08 1.81 27.80
C LYS A 233 -5.75 2.36 27.30
N VAL A 234 -4.89 2.81 28.21
CA VAL A 234 -3.51 3.18 27.88
C VAL A 234 -2.68 1.90 27.69
N ILE A 235 -1.85 1.85 26.66
CA ILE A 235 -0.95 0.74 26.36
C ILE A 235 0.49 1.22 26.19
N SER A 236 1.47 0.36 26.46
CA SER A 236 2.88 0.68 26.27
C SER A 236 3.33 0.49 24.81
N ASP A 237 4.40 1.18 24.42
CA ASP A 237 5.01 1.06 23.09
C ASP A 237 5.39 -0.41 22.75
N SER A 238 5.80 -1.19 23.75
CA SER A 238 6.12 -2.61 23.60
C SER A 238 4.91 -3.50 23.29
N GLY A 239 3.69 -3.06 23.61
CA GLY A 239 2.44 -3.81 23.41
C GLY A 239 1.81 -3.61 22.03
N ILE A 240 2.37 -2.74 21.19
CA ILE A 240 1.78 -2.40 19.88
C ILE A 240 2.00 -3.52 18.86
N CYS A 241 3.19 -4.10 18.84
CA CYS A 241 3.59 -5.08 17.83
C CYS A 241 3.09 -6.48 18.22
N THR A 242 1.87 -6.82 17.82
CA THR A 242 1.26 -8.13 18.03
C THR A 242 1.02 -8.87 16.70
N ASN A 243 0.70 -10.16 16.78
CA ASN A 243 0.29 -10.94 15.61
C ASN A 243 -1.13 -10.61 15.12
N GLU A 244 -1.87 -9.78 15.85
CA GLU A 244 -3.22 -9.34 15.50
C GLU A 244 -3.22 -8.12 14.58
N ALA A 245 -2.11 -7.37 14.52
CA ALA A 245 -1.97 -6.22 13.65
C ALA A 245 -2.34 -6.57 12.20
N TYR A 246 -3.29 -5.84 11.63
CA TYR A 246 -3.90 -6.16 10.34
C TYR A 246 -3.75 -5.02 9.32
N VAL A 247 -4.09 -3.79 9.71
CA VAL A 247 -3.84 -2.58 8.91
C VAL A 247 -3.00 -1.60 9.73
N LEU A 248 -1.88 -1.14 9.16
CA LEU A 248 -0.94 -0.22 9.78
C LEU A 248 -1.10 1.17 9.15
N PHE A 249 -1.19 2.20 9.98
CA PHE A 249 -1.29 3.59 9.55
C PHE A 249 -0.05 4.37 9.95
N TYR A 250 0.68 4.81 8.94
CA TYR A 250 1.93 5.53 9.06
C TYR A 250 1.75 6.98 8.59
N VAL A 251 2.29 7.94 9.33
CA VAL A 251 2.33 9.35 8.91
C VAL A 251 3.77 9.74 8.59
N ARG A 252 3.93 10.47 7.50
CA ARG A 252 5.22 10.97 7.05
C ARG A 252 5.81 11.94 8.08
N LYS A 253 7.08 11.76 8.42
CA LYS A 253 7.87 12.74 9.17
C LYS A 253 8.24 13.88 8.24
N ASP A 254 7.31 14.80 8.03
CA ASP A 254 7.64 16.06 7.37
C ASP A 254 8.51 16.92 8.29
N ARG A 255 9.60 17.47 7.75
CA ARG A 255 10.43 18.45 8.48
C ARG A 255 9.66 19.73 8.83
N THR A 256 8.47 19.94 8.26
CA THR A 256 7.72 21.21 8.29
C THR A 256 6.23 21.11 8.61
N ALA A 257 5.63 19.92 8.73
CA ALA A 257 4.19 19.80 8.99
C ALA A 257 3.91 19.10 10.33
N ARG A 258 3.25 19.82 11.24
CA ARG A 258 2.55 19.22 12.39
C ARG A 258 1.15 18.81 11.91
N LEU A 259 0.72 17.61 12.27
CA LEU A 259 -0.71 17.25 12.32
C LEU A 259 -1.42 18.15 13.34
#